data_AF-A0A914DB94-F1
#
_entry.id   AF-A0A914DB94-F1
#
_cell.length_a   1.000
_cell.length_b   1.000
_cell.length_c   1.000
_cell.angle_alpha   90.00
_cell.angle_beta   90.00
_cell.angle_gamma   90.00
#
_symmetry.space_group_name_H-M   'P 1'
#
loop_
_entity.id
_entity.type
_entity.pdbx_description
1 polymer ?
#
loop_
_entity_poly.entity_id
_entity_poly.type
_entity_poly.pdbx_seq_one_letter_code
_entity_poly.pdbx_strand_id
1 'polypeptide(L)' 'MDACTMAHNCPLGPGTNQTFQFKLDLSSFAAIINLLASDKPYQINIPMYDFNSNSNHEQILCAVAQVMFEEIN' A
#
# COMPACT_ATOMS: atom_id res chain seq x y z
N MET A 1 -8.17 0.03 -1.76
CA MET A 1 -7.94 -1.35 -1.25
C MET A 1 -8.59 -1.44 0.12
N ASP A 2 -9.25 -2.55 0.43
CA ASP A 2 -9.76 -2.81 1.77
C ASP A 2 -8.84 -3.81 2.47
N ALA A 3 -8.03 -3.30 3.40
CA ALA A 3 -7.08 -4.11 4.15
C ALA A 3 -7.78 -5.12 5.07
N CYS A 4 -8.99 -4.82 5.56
CA CYS A 4 -9.76 -5.75 6.39
C CYS A 4 -10.16 -7.00 5.60
N THR A 5 -10.64 -6.81 4.38
CA THR A 5 -10.99 -7.92 3.48
C THR A 5 -9.76 -8.75 3.11
N MET A 6 -8.59 -8.12 2.92
CA MET A 6 -7.36 -8.82 2.55
C MET A 6 -6.71 -9.56 3.73
N ALA A 7 -6.78 -9.02 4.94
CA ALA A 7 -6.11 -9.54 6.12
C ALA A 7 -7.00 -10.45 6.99
N HIS A 8 -8.33 -10.41 6.79
CA HIS A 8 -9.32 -11.13 7.59
C HIS A 8 -9.18 -10.92 9.11
N ASN A 9 -8.78 -9.73 9.54
CA ASN A 9 -8.38 -9.45 10.92
C ASN A 9 -9.13 -8.28 11.58
N CYS A 10 -10.22 -7.82 10.96
CA CYS A 10 -11.05 -6.74 11.49
C CYS A 10 -12.24 -7.28 12.32
N PRO A 11 -12.66 -6.59 13.40
CA PRO A 11 -12.11 -5.32 13.88
C PRO A 11 -10.71 -5.47 14.52
N LEU A 12 -9.86 -4.44 14.36
CA LEU A 12 -8.52 -4.44 14.91
C LEU A 12 -8.59 -4.28 16.44
N GLY A 13 -8.00 -5.23 17.17
CA GLY A 13 -7.90 -5.19 18.63
C GLY A 13 -6.72 -4.34 19.11
N PRO A 14 -6.87 -3.49 20.14
CA PRO A 14 -5.77 -2.70 20.68
C PRO A 14 -4.66 -3.59 21.27
N GLY A 15 -3.41 -3.16 21.13
CA GLY A 15 -2.24 -3.83 21.73
C GLY A 15 -1.77 -5.11 21.04
N THR A 16 -2.43 -5.55 19.96
CA THR A 16 -1.99 -6.72 19.19
C THR A 16 -1.20 -6.27 17.97
N ASN A 17 0.10 -6.57 17.92
CA ASN A 17 0.89 -6.35 16.71
C ASN A 17 0.43 -7.32 15.63
N GLN A 18 -0.18 -6.78 14.58
CA GLN A 18 -0.60 -7.56 13.41
C GLN A 18 0.43 -7.39 12.30
N THR A 19 0.75 -8.49 11.62
CA THR A 19 1.54 -8.44 10.38
C THR A 19 0.60 -8.52 9.19
N PHE A 20 0.66 -7.53 8.31
CA PHE A 20 -0.10 -7.52 7.06
C PHE A 20 0.83 -7.78 5.88
N GLN A 21 0.54 -8.80 5.10
CA GLN A 21 1.21 -9.08 3.83
C GLN A 21 0.23 -8.79 2.71
N PHE A 22 0.59 -7.87 1.83
CA PHE A 22 -0.18 -7.59 0.62
C PHE A 22 0.73 -7.75 -0.61
N LYS A 23 0.16 -8.29 -1.68
CA LYS A 23 0.82 -8.33 -2.99
C LYS A 23 0.37 -7.12 -3.78
N LEU A 24 1.31 -6.24 -4.11
CA LEU A 24 1.08 -5.13 -5.02
C LEU A 24 1.44 -5.57 -6.44
N ASP A 25 0.43 -5.71 -7.29
CA ASP A 25 0.62 -5.99 -8.72
C ASP A 25 0.39 -4.70 -9.51
N LEU A 26 1.48 -4.14 -10.05
CA LEU A 26 1.46 -2.92 -10.86
C LEU A 26 1.60 -3.19 -12.36
N SER A 27 1.53 -4.45 -12.79
CA SER A 27 1.76 -4.85 -14.19
C SER A 27 0.84 -4.09 -15.17
N SER A 28 -0.44 -3.92 -14.81
CA SER A 28 -1.41 -3.18 -15.62
C SER A 28 -1.10 -1.68 -15.77
N PHE A 29 -0.28 -1.13 -14.88
CA PHE A 29 0.12 0.28 -14.88
C PHE A 29 1.55 0.50 -15.38
N ALA A 30 2.28 -0.57 -15.72
CA ALA A 30 3.71 -0.51 -16.05
C ALA A 30 4.02 0.52 -17.14
N ALA A 31 3.23 0.56 -18.21
CA ALA A 31 3.43 1.51 -19.31
C ALA A 31 3.30 2.98 -18.85
N ILE A 32 2.31 3.29 -18.01
CA ILE A 32 2.08 4.64 -17.49
C ILE A 32 3.15 5.00 -16.48
N ILE A 33 3.53 4.08 -15.59
CA ILE A 33 4.57 4.33 -14.60
C ILE A 33 5.91 4.55 -15.28
N ASN A 34 6.29 3.74 -16.28
CA ASN A 34 7.52 3.95 -17.05
C ASN A 34 7.52 5.30 -17.76
N LEU A 35 6.39 5.70 -18.35
CA LEU A 35 6.26 7.02 -18.96
C LEU A 35 6.48 8.17 -17.95
N LEU A 36 5.87 8.07 -16.77
CA LEU A 36 5.94 9.12 -15.74
C LEU A 36 7.28 9.14 -15.01
N ALA A 37 7.85 7.97 -14.76
CA ALA A 37 9.12 7.81 -14.05
C ALA A 37 10.32 8.04 -14.98
N SER A 38 10.17 7.86 -16.29
CA SER A 38 11.24 8.00 -17.28
C SER A 38 12.50 7.20 -16.87
N ASP A 39 12.30 5.93 -16.53
CA ASP A 39 13.33 4.99 -16.07
C ASP A 39 14.06 5.42 -14.79
N LYS A 40 13.46 6.30 -14.00
CA LYS A 40 13.98 6.71 -12.68
C LYS A 40 13.32 5.91 -11.56
N PRO A 41 14.02 5.72 -10.42
CA PRO A 41 13.39 5.20 -9.22
C PRO A 41 12.21 6.09 -8.80
N TYR A 42 11.13 5.46 -8.36
CA TYR A 42 9.94 6.13 -7.87
C TYR A 42 9.55 5.60 -6.50
N GLN A 43 8.82 6.43 -5.74
CA GLN A 43 8.39 6.11 -4.39
C GLN A 43 6.91 5.71 -4.39
N ILE A 44 6.63 4.57 -3.78
CA ILE A 44 5.26 4.15 -3.46
C ILE A 44 5.01 4.48 -1.99
N ASN A 45 3.99 5.28 -1.73
CA ASN A 45 3.49 5.59 -0.40
C ASN A 45 2.13 4.92 -0.19
N ILE A 46 2.02 4.09 0.83
CA ILE A 46 0.83 3.30 1.15
C ILE A 46 0.38 3.65 2.57
N PRO A 47 -0.39 4.74 2.73
CA PRO A 47 -1.03 5.04 3.99
C PRO A 47 -2.24 4.12 4.21
N MET A 48 -2.40 3.63 5.43
CA MET A 48 -3.58 2.89 5.86
C MET A 48 -4.32 3.69 6.93
N TYR A 49 -5.63 3.73 6.79
CA TYR A 49 -6.50 4.48 7.67
C TYR A 49 -7.50 3.55 8.34
N ASP A 50 -7.73 3.76 9.63
CA ASP A 50 -8.81 3.12 10.36
C ASP A 50 -10.03 4.05 10.43
N PHE A 51 -11.22 3.47 10.29
CA PHE A 51 -12.47 4.20 10.41
C PHE A 51 -12.93 4.14 11.86
N ASN A 52 -12.97 5.30 12.53
CA ASN A 52 -13.64 5.43 13.81
C ASN A 52 -14.99 6.14 13.66
N SER A 53 -15.89 5.90 14.63
CA SER A 53 -17.25 6.47 14.67
C SER A 53 -17.30 8.00 14.70
N ASN A 54 -16.17 8.66 14.93
CA ASN A 54 -16.04 10.11 14.99
C ASN A 54 -15.57 10.71 13.66
N SER A 55 -15.68 9.97 12.55
CA SER A 55 -15.44 10.40 11.16
C SER A 55 -14.01 10.81 10.79
N ASN A 56 -13.06 10.67 11.71
CA ASN A 56 -11.66 10.96 11.44
C ASN A 56 -10.98 9.66 11.04
N HIS A 57 -10.83 9.42 9.74
CA HIS A 57 -9.95 8.38 9.22
C HIS A 57 -8.54 8.59 9.80
N GLU A 58 -8.19 7.83 10.84
CA GLU A 58 -6.92 7.98 11.53
C GLU A 58 -5.88 7.11 10.84
N GLN A 59 -4.71 7.69 10.53
CA GLN A 59 -3.65 6.93 9.89
C GLN A 59 -3.00 5.98 10.90
N ILE A 60 -3.17 4.68 10.70
CA ILE A 60 -2.64 3.63 11.59
C ILE A 60 -1.33 3.03 11.09
N LEU A 61 -1.01 3.17 9.79
CA LEU A 61 0.23 2.70 9.20
C LEU A 61 0.59 3.59 7.99
N CYS A 62 1.88 3.77 7.75
CA CYS A 62 2.41 4.30 6.50
C CYS A 62 3.59 3.43 6.06
N ALA A 63 3.43 2.71 4.95
CA ALA A 63 4.50 1.95 4.34
C ALA A 63 5.06 2.73 3.14
N VAL A 64 6.38 2.88 3.09
CA VAL A 64 7.07 3.58 2.01
C VAL A 64 8.09 2.65 1.39
N ALA A 65 8.07 2.54 0.07
CA ALA A 65 9.03 1.77 -0.70
C ALA A 65 9.56 2.59 -1.87
N GLN A 66 10.85 2.46 -2.17
CA GLN A 66 11.45 2.95 -3.40
C GLN A 66 11.64 1.77 -4.34
N VAL A 67 11.18 1.92 -5.57
CA VAL A 67 11.17 0.87 -6.58
C VAL A 67 11.58 1.43 -7.93
N MET A 68 12.06 0.56 -8.79
CA MET A 68 12.39 0.85 -10.18
C MET A 68 11.97 -0.38 -10.99
N PHE A 69 11.38 -0.18 -12.17
CA PHE A 69 11.16 -1.29 -13.08
C PHE A 69 12.48 -1.64 -13.75
N GLU A 70 12.91 -2.89 -13.63
CA GLU A 70 13.95 -3.43 -14.50
C GLU A 70 13.29 -3.92 -15.79
N GLU A 71 13.76 -3.41 -16.94
CA GLU A 71 13.40 -4.00 -18.22
C GLU A 71 14.04 -5.39 -18.30
N ILE A 72 13.20 -6.42 -18.38
CA ILE A 72 13.67 -7.79 -18.64
C ILE A 72 13.96 -7.88 -20.14
N ASN A 73 15.24 -7.76 -20.50
CA ASN A 73 15.75 -8.02 -21.86
C ASN A 73 15.63 -9.49 -22.25
#